data_AF-A0A2W5MYQ3-F1
#
_entry.id   AF-A0A2W5MYQ3-F1
#
_cell.length_a   1.000
_cell.length_b   1.000
_cell.length_c   1.000
_cell.angle_alpha   90.00
_cell.angle_beta   90.00
_cell.angle_gamma   90.00
#
_symmetry.space_group_name_H-M   'P 1'
#
loop_
_entity.id
_entity.type
_entity.pdbx_description
1 polymer ?
#
loop_
_entity_poly.entity_id
_entity_poly.type
_entity_poly.pdbx_seq_one_letter_code
_entity_poly.pdbx_strand_id
1 'polypeptide(L)'
;MNWKTFALRFAGLIALAIAGFYLYAFSVHMMIRFEVFPPELIDKAFGTELTRNTVYVCVFTFLLGFISLFIKDKVRSVLYFAPLYAPILFGIIYTLMHR
;
A
#
# COMPACT_ATOMS: atom_id res chain seq x y z
N MET A 1 -26.43 -5.39 -4.90
CA MET A 1 -25.80 -5.35 -3.56
C MET A 1 -26.58 -4.37 -2.73
N ASN A 2 -26.96 -4.72 -1.49
CA ASN A 2 -27.75 -3.81 -0.65
C ASN A 2 -26.87 -2.64 -0.17
N TRP A 3 -27.47 -1.46 0.04
CA TRP A 3 -26.75 -0.25 0.46
C TRP A 3 -25.90 -0.46 1.72
N LYS A 4 -26.45 -1.18 2.71
CA LYS A 4 -25.74 -1.53 3.95
C LYS A 4 -24.48 -2.36 3.68
N THR A 5 -24.56 -3.33 2.76
CA THR A 5 -23.43 -4.18 2.37
C THR A 5 -22.37 -3.39 1.60
N PHE A 6 -22.79 -2.47 0.72
CA PHE A 6 -21.87 -1.58 0.03
C PHE A 6 -21.11 -0.69 1.02
N ALA A 7 -21.83 -0.02 1.93
CA ALA A 7 -21.25 0.85 2.94
C ALA A 7 -20.24 0.11 3.84
N LEU A 8 -20.59 -1.10 4.30
CA LEU A 8 -19.70 -1.92 5.11
C LEU A 8 -18.41 -2.31 4.37
N ARG A 9 -18.54 -2.73 3.10
CA ARG A 9 -17.37 -3.11 2.29
C ARG A 9 -16.50 -1.92 1.92
N PHE A 10 -17.10 -0.77 1.67
CA PHE A 10 -16.37 0.47 1.40
C PHE A 10 -15.64 0.97 2.65
N ALA A 11 -16.30 0.95 3.82
CA ALA A 11 -15.64 1.24 5.10
C ALA A 11 -14.48 0.28 5.37
N GLY A 12 -14.65 -1.02 5.08
CA GLY A 12 -13.57 -2.01 5.16
C GLY A 12 -12.41 -1.71 4.21
N LEU A 13 -12.68 -1.22 2.99
CA LEU A 13 -11.65 -0.84 2.04
C LEU A 13 -10.82 0.35 2.55
N ILE A 14 -11.49 1.36 3.15
CA ILE A 14 -10.82 2.49 3.79
C ILE A 14 -9.95 2.00 4.95
N ALA A 15 -10.48 1.12 5.81
CA ALA A 15 -9.73 0.56 6.93
C ALA A 15 -8.48 -0.22 6.46
N LEU A 16 -8.60 -1.00 5.38
CA LEU A 16 -7.48 -1.72 4.77
C LEU A 16 -6.42 -0.77 4.19
N ALA A 17 -6.84 0.32 3.54
CA ALA A 17 -5.91 1.31 3.01
C ALA A 17 -5.15 2.05 4.12
N ILE A 18 -5.84 2.43 5.20
CA ILE A 18 -5.21 3.02 6.38
C ILE A 18 -4.23 2.03 7.02
N ALA A 19 -4.64 0.78 7.22
CA ALA A 19 -3.77 -0.26 7.77
C ALA A 19 -2.55 -0.51 6.87
N GLY A 20 -2.71 -0.53 5.55
CA GLY A 20 -1.61 -0.66 4.59
C GLY A 20 -0.61 0.49 4.70
N PHE A 21 -1.08 1.72 4.90
CA PHE A 21 -0.22 2.88 5.12
C PHE A 21 0.59 2.77 6.41
N TYR A 22 -0.05 2.35 7.51
CA TYR A 22 0.65 2.11 8.78
C TYR A 22 1.69 1.00 8.68
N LEU A 23 1.35 -0.11 8.01
CA LEU A 23 2.28 -1.22 7.80
C LEU A 23 3.46 -0.80 6.92
N TYR A 24 3.24 0.02 5.90
CA TYR A 24 4.31 0.60 5.09
C TYR A 24 5.23 1.48 5.95
N ALA A 25 4.68 2.43 6.72
CA ALA A 25 5.46 3.31 7.58
C ALA A 25 6.28 2.52 8.62
N PHE A 26 5.67 1.49 9.22
CA PHE A 26 6.34 0.58 10.13
C PHE A 26 7.48 -0.19 9.45
N SER A 27 7.25 -0.69 8.24
CA SER A 27 8.27 -1.42 7.46
C SER A 27 9.46 -0.52 7.11
N VAL A 28 9.20 0.69 6.64
CA VAL A 28 10.26 1.68 6.37
C VAL A 28 11.04 2.00 7.66
N HIS A 29 10.35 2.23 8.77
CA HIS A 29 11.00 2.49 10.05
C HIS A 29 11.89 1.33 10.50
N MET A 30 11.43 0.08 10.33
CA MET A 30 12.23 -1.11 10.63
C MET A 30 13.44 -1.23 9.72
N MET A 31 13.29 -0.99 8.42
CA MET A 31 14.41 -1.04 7.47
C MET A 31 15.49 0.01 7.76
N ILE A 32 15.09 1.22 8.16
CA ILE A 32 16.02 2.27 8.60
C ILE A 32 16.75 1.79 9.87
N ARG A 33 16.02 1.23 10.84
CA ARG A 33 16.59 0.75 12.11
C ARG A 33 17.60 -0.39 11.93
N PHE A 34 17.40 -1.25 10.95
CA PHE A 34 18.28 -2.39 10.65
C PHE A 34 19.36 -2.06 9.59
N GLU A 35 19.56 -0.79 9.24
CA GLU A 35 20.56 -0.35 8.26
C GLU A 35 20.41 -1.06 6.89
N VAL A 36 19.19 -1.46 6.54
CA VAL A 36 18.88 -2.08 5.23
C VAL A 36 18.87 -1.02 4.13
N PHE A 37 18.62 0.25 4.48
CA PHE A 37 18.77 1.39 3.58
C PHE A 37 20.27 1.72 3.40
N PRO A 38 20.78 1.79 2.16
CA PRO A 38 22.08 2.39 1.90
C PRO A 38 22.13 3.82 2.49
N PRO A 39 23.28 4.25 3.05
CA PRO A 39 23.42 5.58 3.62
C PRO A 39 23.07 6.70 2.62
N GLU A 40 23.27 6.44 1.33
CA GLU A 40 22.94 7.32 0.19
C GLU A 40 21.42 7.54 0.02
N LEU A 41 20.59 6.58 0.45
CA LEU A 41 19.13 6.64 0.40
C LEU A 41 18.52 7.33 1.64
N ILE A 42 19.33 7.64 2.65
CA ILE A 42 18.94 8.43 3.84
C ILE A 42 18.88 9.94 3.50
N ASP A 43 19.35 10.33 2.31
CA ASP A 43 19.13 11.68 1.81
C ASP A 43 17.64 11.97 1.64
N LYS A 44 17.22 13.17 2.07
CA LYS A 44 15.81 13.62 2.04
C LYS A 44 15.16 13.48 0.66
N ALA A 45 15.96 13.53 -0.42
CA ALA A 45 15.48 13.36 -1.79
C ALA A 45 14.93 11.95 -2.06
N PHE A 46 15.65 10.89 -1.67
CA PHE A 46 15.21 9.52 -1.88
C PHE A 46 13.98 9.17 -1.03
N GLY A 47 13.98 9.59 0.25
CA GLY A 47 12.81 9.42 1.11
C GLY A 47 11.55 10.11 0.55
N THR A 48 11.71 11.27 -0.09
CA THR A 48 10.62 11.99 -0.75
C THR A 48 10.13 11.25 -2.00
N GLU A 49 11.05 10.74 -2.82
CA GLU A 49 10.72 9.98 -4.03
C GLU A 49 10.02 8.66 -3.70
N LEU A 50 10.57 7.88 -2.76
CA LEU A 50 10.00 6.62 -2.29
C LEU A 50 8.58 6.84 -1.74
N THR A 51 8.39 7.89 -0.92
CA THR A 51 7.07 8.24 -0.37
C THR A 51 6.10 8.63 -1.48
N ARG A 52 6.51 9.47 -2.43
CA ARG A 52 5.67 9.88 -3.56
C ARG A 52 5.22 8.67 -4.40
N ASN A 53 6.17 7.79 -4.74
CA ASN A 53 5.88 6.61 -5.54
C ASN A 53 4.96 5.63 -4.79
N THR A 54 5.18 5.46 -3.48
CA THR A 54 4.30 4.65 -2.62
C THR A 54 2.88 5.22 -2.56
N VAL A 55 2.74 6.54 -2.47
CA VAL A 55 1.42 7.19 -2.50
C VAL A 55 0.69 6.90 -3.82
N TYR A 56 1.38 6.92 -4.96
CA TYR A 56 0.77 6.53 -6.23
C TYR A 56 0.30 5.06 -6.22
N VAL A 57 1.10 4.15 -5.66
CA VAL A 57 0.71 2.73 -5.49
C VAL A 57 -0.50 2.59 -4.58
N CYS A 58 -0.56 3.34 -3.47
CA CYS A 58 -1.73 3.38 -2.58
C CYS A 58 -2.98 3.85 -3.32
N VAL A 59 -2.91 4.95 -4.07
CA VAL A 59 -4.05 5.48 -4.82
C VAL A 59 -4.52 4.49 -5.87
N PHE A 60 -3.60 3.90 -6.64
CA PHE A 60 -3.93 2.94 -7.69
C PHE A 60 -4.58 1.68 -7.11
N THR A 61 -4.02 1.14 -6.04
CA THR A 61 -4.54 -0.07 -5.37
C THR A 61 -5.87 0.20 -4.67
N PHE A 62 -6.10 1.40 -4.14
CA PHE A 62 -7.40 1.82 -3.62
C PHE A 62 -8.46 1.86 -4.72
N LEU A 63 -8.14 2.39 -5.90
CA LEU A 63 -9.04 2.38 -7.06
C LEU A 63 -9.37 0.94 -7.50
N LEU A 64 -8.37 0.06 -7.55
CA LEU A 64 -8.58 -1.37 -7.84
C LEU A 64 -9.48 -2.05 -6.78
N GLY A 65 -9.25 -1.75 -5.50
CA GLY A 65 -10.08 -2.24 -4.41
C GLY A 65 -11.52 -1.70 -4.48
N PHE A 66 -11.71 -0.47 -4.93
CA PHE A 66 -13.03 0.10 -5.17
C PHE A 66 -13.75 -0.61 -6.33
N ILE A 67 -13.06 -0.81 -7.47
CA ILE A 67 -13.60 -1.55 -8.62
C ILE A 67 -13.96 -2.99 -8.21
N SER A 68 -13.17 -3.60 -7.33
CA SER A 68 -13.42 -4.96 -6.82
C SER A 68 -14.79 -5.11 -6.16
N LEU A 69 -15.37 -4.04 -5.60
CA LEU A 69 -16.70 -4.07 -4.98
C LEU A 69 -17.81 -4.49 -5.96
N PHE A 70 -17.57 -4.31 -7.27
CA PHE A 70 -18.50 -4.64 -8.34
C PHE A 70 -18.17 -5.96 -9.05
N ILE A 71 -17.02 -6.57 -8.77
CA ILE A 71 -16.58 -7.84 -9.36
C ILE A 71 -17.23 -9.01 -8.60
N LYS A 72 -17.68 -10.04 -9.32
CA LYS A 72 -18.25 -11.27 -8.72
C LYS A 72 -17.27 -12.44 -8.64
N ASP A 73 -16.13 -12.31 -9.31
CA ASP A 73 -15.15 -13.36 -9.49
C ASP A 73 -14.19 -13.53 -8.29
N LYS A 74 -13.42 -14.63 -8.28
CA LYS A 74 -12.42 -14.95 -7.24
C LYS A 74 -11.34 -13.89 -7.12
N VAL A 75 -11.03 -13.19 -8.22
CA VAL A 75 -10.04 -12.10 -8.28
C VAL A 75 -10.47 -10.90 -7.42
N ARG A 76 -11.77 -10.77 -7.08
CA ARG A 76 -12.28 -9.69 -6.21
C ARG A 76 -11.48 -9.59 -4.92
N SER A 77 -11.26 -10.70 -4.23
CA SER A 77 -10.63 -10.67 -2.91
C SER A 77 -9.20 -10.14 -2.99
N VAL A 78 -8.44 -10.57 -4.00
CA VAL A 78 -7.07 -10.10 -4.24
C VAL A 78 -7.06 -8.58 -4.43
N LEU A 79 -7.92 -8.07 -5.30
CA LEU A 79 -8.02 -6.63 -5.58
C LEU A 79 -8.51 -5.82 -4.37
N TYR A 80 -9.43 -6.38 -3.56
CA TYR A 80 -9.94 -5.75 -2.35
C TYR A 80 -8.87 -5.56 -1.28
N PHE A 81 -7.98 -6.55 -1.12
CA PHE A 81 -6.87 -6.51 -0.16
C PHE A 81 -5.62 -5.82 -0.71
N ALA A 82 -5.57 -5.47 -2.00
CA ALA A 82 -4.41 -4.82 -2.63
C ALA A 82 -3.87 -3.58 -1.89
N PRO A 83 -4.72 -2.66 -1.39
CA PRO A 83 -4.24 -1.50 -0.61
C PRO A 83 -3.47 -1.86 0.65
N LEU A 84 -3.68 -3.06 1.21
CA LEU A 84 -3.02 -3.50 2.44
C LEU A 84 -1.56 -3.91 2.18
N TYR A 85 -1.30 -4.68 1.11
CA TYR A 85 0.00 -5.32 0.90
C TYR A 85 0.85 -4.65 -0.19
N ALA A 86 0.24 -4.09 -1.23
CA ALA A 86 0.96 -3.58 -2.39
C ALA A 86 1.89 -2.38 -2.06
N PRO A 87 1.52 -1.41 -1.22
CA PRO A 87 2.42 -0.32 -0.84
C PRO A 87 3.68 -0.81 -0.11
N ILE A 88 3.53 -1.83 0.74
CA ILE A 88 4.64 -2.42 1.50
C ILE A 88 5.57 -3.18 0.56
N LEU A 89 5.01 -4.04 -0.29
CA LEU A 89 5.78 -4.80 -1.29
C LEU A 89 6.54 -3.86 -2.21
N PHE A 90 5.88 -2.78 -2.67
CA PHE A 90 6.52 -1.75 -3.46
C PHE A 90 7.69 -1.12 -2.70
N GLY A 91 7.49 -0.71 -1.44
CA GLY A 91 8.55 -0.12 -0.61
C GLY A 91 9.75 -1.05 -0.47
N ILE A 92 9.52 -2.33 -0.16
CA ILE A 92 10.57 -3.35 -0.06
C ILE A 92 11.33 -3.50 -1.38
N ILE A 93 10.61 -3.73 -2.48
CA ILE A 93 11.20 -3.98 -3.80
C ILE A 93 11.98 -2.75 -4.27
N TYR A 94 11.41 -1.57 -4.14
CA TYR A 94 12.03 -0.33 -4.56
C TYR A 94 13.34 -0.07 -3.81
N THR A 95 13.35 -0.28 -2.48
CA THR A 95 14.57 -0.20 -1.66
C THR A 95 15.61 -1.24 -2.08
N LEU A 96 15.21 -2.49 -2.35
CA LEU A 96 16.13 -3.55 -2.79
C LEU A 96 16.73 -3.30 -4.19
N MET A 97 15.97 -2.69 -5.10
CA MET A 97 16.44 -2.38 -6.46
C MET A 97 17.42 -1.20 -6.51
N HIS A 98 17.36 -0.31 -5.50
CA HIS A 98 18.23 0.88 -5.40
C HIS A 98 19.32 0.72 -4.34
N ARG A 99 19.57 -0.52 -3.87
CA ARG A 99 20.73 -0.90 -3.06
C ARG A 99 21.88 -1.29 -3.97
#